data_AF-A0A535D5F3-F1
#
_entry.id   AF-A0A535D5F3-F1
#
_cell.length_a   1.000
_cell.length_b   1.000
_cell.length_c   1.000
_cell.angle_alpha   90.00
_cell.angle_beta   90.00
_cell.angle_gamma   90.00
#
_symmetry.space_group_name_H-M   'P 1'
#
loop_
_entity.id
_entity.type
_entity.pdbx_description
1 polymer ?
#
loop_
_entity_poly.entity_id
_entity_poly.type
_entity_poly.pdbx_seq_one_letter_code
_entity_poly.pdbx_strand_id
1 'polypeptide(L)'
;MSETDAQPKNPERLELEELTALQPGLARLMPEVGARFWKAHYAARAENWPLAAWQLREMRKLMRLGAVTRPKYTDDLEEFIREDVEPLLAALDRQDLVRFERLYRQAVEAANEFHRRWKKPWIVWKLPDQPPPDLDLSPSR
;
A
#
# COMPACT_ATOMS: atom_id res chain seq x y z
N MET A 1 -6.91 -21.21 -45.16
CA MET A 1 -7.05 -19.91 -44.47
C MET A 1 -8.32 -19.99 -43.64
N SER A 2 -8.25 -20.02 -42.32
CA SER A 2 -9.45 -19.95 -41.49
C SER A 2 -9.12 -19.32 -40.14
N GLU A 3 -9.95 -18.32 -39.85
CA GLU A 3 -10.28 -17.71 -38.56
C GLU A 3 -9.14 -17.03 -37.81
N THR A 4 -8.94 -15.78 -38.19
CA THR A 4 -8.41 -14.72 -37.34
C THR A 4 -9.21 -14.68 -36.03
N ASP A 5 -8.56 -15.02 -34.91
CA ASP A 5 -9.02 -14.78 -33.54
C ASP A 5 -9.31 -13.28 -33.38
N ALA A 6 -10.55 -12.86 -33.64
CA ALA A 6 -10.99 -11.52 -33.33
C ALA A 6 -11.09 -11.40 -31.82
N GLN A 7 -10.22 -10.56 -31.23
CA GLN A 7 -10.27 -10.24 -29.81
C GLN A 7 -11.71 -9.91 -29.40
N PRO A 8 -12.28 -10.58 -28.37
CA PRO A 8 -13.66 -10.33 -27.98
C PRO A 8 -13.85 -8.84 -27.66
N LYS A 9 -14.89 -8.24 -28.25
CA LYS A 9 -15.27 -6.85 -27.95
C LYS A 9 -15.72 -6.78 -26.49
N ASN A 10 -15.34 -5.71 -25.79
CA ASN A 10 -15.86 -5.45 -24.45
C ASN A 10 -17.40 -5.43 -24.50
N PRO A 11 -18.09 -6.06 -23.54
CA PRO A 11 -19.55 -6.05 -23.50
C PRO A 11 -20.07 -4.63 -23.26
N GLU A 12 -21.25 -4.30 -23.81
CA GLU A 12 -21.89 -2.99 -23.63
C GLU A 12 -22.33 -2.73 -22.17
N ARG A 13 -22.56 -3.81 -21.41
CA ARG A 13 -22.90 -3.81 -19.98
C ARG A 13 -22.32 -5.06 -19.33
N LEU A 14 -21.89 -4.91 -18.08
CA LEU A 14 -21.48 -6.02 -17.21
C LEU A 14 -22.57 -6.30 -16.17
N GLU A 15 -22.74 -7.58 -15.84
CA GLU A 15 -23.57 -8.03 -14.72
C GLU A 15 -22.87 -7.76 -13.37
N LEU A 16 -23.62 -7.83 -12.27
CA LEU A 16 -23.10 -7.50 -10.94
C LEU A 16 -21.95 -8.43 -10.52
N GLU A 17 -22.03 -9.70 -10.86
CA GLU A 17 -21.00 -10.70 -10.60
C GLU A 17 -19.72 -10.39 -11.40
N GLU A 18 -19.84 -9.95 -12.64
CA GLU A 18 -18.71 -9.56 -13.48
C GLU A 18 -18.05 -8.28 -12.94
N LEU A 19 -18.84 -7.29 -12.54
CA LEU A 19 -18.35 -6.08 -11.86
C LEU A 19 -17.62 -6.40 -10.56
N THR A 20 -18.08 -7.41 -9.82
CA THR A 20 -17.43 -7.90 -8.60
C THR A 20 -16.11 -8.59 -8.93
N ALA A 21 -16.07 -9.42 -9.98
CA ALA A 21 -14.85 -10.12 -10.41
C ALA A 21 -13.75 -9.16 -10.89
N LEU A 22 -14.13 -7.98 -11.41
CA LEU A 22 -13.18 -6.92 -11.80
C LEU A 22 -12.54 -6.19 -10.61
N GLN A 23 -13.11 -6.28 -9.40
CA GLN A 23 -12.58 -5.56 -8.24
C GLN A 23 -11.18 -6.05 -7.88
N PRO A 24 -10.24 -5.11 -7.63
CA PRO A 24 -8.84 -5.46 -7.39
C PRO A 24 -8.72 -6.32 -6.14
N GLY A 25 -7.95 -7.40 -6.25
CA GLY A 25 -7.45 -8.12 -5.08
C GLY A 25 -6.18 -7.46 -4.53
N LEU A 26 -5.71 -7.94 -3.37
CA LEU A 26 -4.47 -7.43 -2.77
C LEU A 26 -3.25 -7.54 -3.70
N ALA A 27 -3.19 -8.53 -4.60
CA ALA A 27 -2.09 -8.62 -5.56
C ALA A 27 -1.95 -7.38 -6.46
N ARG A 28 -3.06 -6.70 -6.77
CA ARG A 28 -3.07 -5.45 -7.54
C ARG A 28 -2.82 -4.22 -6.66
N LEU A 29 -3.30 -4.24 -5.40
CA LEU A 29 -3.18 -3.11 -4.48
C LEU A 29 -1.82 -3.04 -3.76
N MET A 30 -1.17 -4.18 -3.49
CA MET A 30 0.07 -4.24 -2.71
C MET A 30 1.26 -3.51 -3.36
N PRO A 31 1.44 -3.49 -4.70
CA PRO A 31 2.43 -2.64 -5.34
C PRO A 31 2.22 -1.14 -5.05
N GLU A 32 0.95 -0.68 -5.08
CA GLU A 32 0.62 0.72 -4.75
C GLU A 32 0.84 1.03 -3.27
N VAL A 33 0.48 0.09 -2.38
CA VAL A 33 0.78 0.17 -0.94
C VAL A 33 2.29 0.32 -0.73
N GLY A 34 3.11 -0.53 -1.34
CA GLY A 34 4.57 -0.45 -1.24
C GLY A 34 5.15 0.86 -1.76
N ALA A 35 4.64 1.37 -2.90
CA ALA A 35 5.08 2.64 -3.47
C ALA A 35 4.74 3.83 -2.55
N ARG A 36 3.56 3.84 -1.92
CA ARG A 36 3.18 4.87 -0.94
C ARG A 36 4.02 4.77 0.33
N PHE A 37 4.28 3.55 0.79
CA PHE A 37 5.09 3.34 1.98
C PHE A 37 6.54 3.81 1.76
N TRP A 38 7.10 3.56 0.58
CA TRP A 38 8.42 4.08 0.16
C TRP A 38 8.46 5.61 0.16
N LYS A 39 7.46 6.26 -0.46
CA LYS A 39 7.34 7.73 -0.50
C LYS A 39 7.21 8.33 0.90
N ALA A 40 6.41 7.71 1.78
CA ALA A 40 6.22 8.19 3.15
C ALA A 40 7.54 8.27 3.94
N HIS A 41 8.39 7.24 3.80
CA HIS A 41 9.68 7.20 4.49
C HIS A 41 10.59 8.36 4.09
N TYR A 42 10.80 8.54 2.79
CA TYR A 42 11.71 9.56 2.29
C TYR A 42 11.14 10.97 2.42
N ALA A 43 9.83 11.16 2.35
CA ALA A 43 9.19 12.43 2.68
C ALA A 43 9.41 12.81 4.15
N ALA A 44 9.30 11.85 5.08
CA ALA A 44 9.58 12.10 6.50
C ALA A 44 11.06 12.47 6.73
N ARG A 45 11.99 11.77 6.07
CA ARG A 45 13.44 12.09 6.12
C ARG A 45 13.78 13.46 5.53
N ALA A 46 13.00 13.94 4.57
CA ALA A 46 13.10 15.28 4.01
C ALA A 46 12.34 16.33 4.85
N GLU A 47 11.77 15.94 6.00
CA GLU A 47 10.92 16.78 6.87
C GLU A 47 9.67 17.34 6.17
N ASN A 48 9.24 16.72 5.07
CA ASN A 48 7.97 17.00 4.42
C ASN A 48 6.84 16.20 5.10
N TRP A 49 6.53 16.59 6.33
CA TRP A 49 5.53 15.94 7.19
C TRP A 49 4.14 15.82 6.55
N PRO A 50 3.60 16.86 5.87
CA PRO A 50 2.30 16.75 5.22
C PRO A 50 2.29 15.68 4.13
N LEU A 51 3.33 15.61 3.31
CA LEU A 51 3.46 14.60 2.26
C LEU A 51 3.60 13.19 2.86
N ALA A 52 4.44 13.02 3.88
CA ALA A 52 4.61 11.74 4.56
C ALA A 52 3.29 11.22 5.13
N ALA A 53 2.55 12.09 5.83
CA ALA A 53 1.27 11.74 6.42
C ALA A 53 0.20 11.45 5.34
N TRP A 54 0.18 12.23 4.26
CA TRP A 54 -0.70 11.98 3.12
C TRP A 54 -0.45 10.60 2.51
N GLN A 55 0.81 10.22 2.27
CA GLN A 55 1.16 8.91 1.71
C GLN A 55 0.68 7.75 2.59
N LEU A 56 0.87 7.83 3.92
CA LEU A 56 0.37 6.80 4.84
C LEU A 56 -1.16 6.77 4.94
N ARG A 57 -1.83 7.92 4.89
CA ARG A 57 -3.31 7.98 4.87
C ARG A 57 -3.87 7.35 3.61
N GLU A 58 -3.27 7.59 2.45
CA GLU A 58 -3.68 6.95 1.20
C GLU A 58 -3.35 5.45 1.17
N MET A 59 -2.20 5.04 1.73
CA MET A 59 -1.87 3.63 1.93
C MET A 59 -2.94 2.92 2.78
N ARG A 60 -3.36 3.52 3.89
CA ARG A 60 -4.44 3.01 4.75
C ARG A 60 -5.76 2.88 4.00
N LYS A 61 -6.10 3.83 3.11
CA LYS A 61 -7.30 3.74 2.27
C LYS A 61 -7.23 2.56 1.30
N LEU A 62 -6.08 2.29 0.68
CA LEU A 62 -5.89 1.10 -0.17
C LEU A 62 -6.06 -0.21 0.61
N MET A 63 -5.56 -0.27 1.85
CA MET A 63 -5.75 -1.44 2.72
C MET A 63 -7.22 -1.66 3.04
N ARG A 64 -7.96 -0.59 3.39
CA ARG A 64 -9.41 -0.68 3.63
C ARG A 64 -10.20 -1.05 2.37
N LEU A 65 -9.79 -0.56 1.20
CA LEU A 65 -10.35 -1.04 -0.08
C LEU A 65 -10.11 -2.55 -0.24
N GLY A 66 -8.92 -3.03 0.10
CA GLY A 66 -8.60 -4.46 0.10
C GLY A 66 -9.46 -5.30 1.05
N ALA A 67 -9.79 -4.76 2.23
CA ALA A 67 -10.70 -5.41 3.18
C ALA A 67 -12.13 -5.53 2.60
N VAL A 68 -12.61 -4.49 1.90
CA VAL A 68 -13.91 -4.52 1.22
C VAL A 68 -13.91 -5.50 0.04
N THR A 69 -12.91 -5.45 -0.83
CA THR A 69 -12.89 -6.27 -2.05
C THR A 69 -12.49 -7.72 -1.78
N ARG A 70 -11.82 -8.01 -0.65
CA ARG A 70 -11.39 -9.36 -0.26
C ARG A 70 -11.56 -9.56 1.27
N PRO A 71 -12.79 -9.77 1.76
CA PRO A 71 -13.10 -9.80 3.19
C PRO A 71 -12.34 -10.83 4.04
N LYS A 72 -11.82 -11.90 3.42
CA LYS A 72 -10.98 -12.88 4.11
C LYS A 72 -9.68 -12.32 4.69
N TYR A 73 -9.26 -11.11 4.28
CA TYR A 73 -8.07 -10.42 4.78
C TYR A 73 -8.41 -9.32 5.80
N THR A 74 -9.68 -9.06 6.09
CA THR A 74 -10.11 -7.88 6.87
C THR A 74 -9.43 -7.80 8.23
N ASP A 75 -9.44 -8.89 8.99
CA ASP A 75 -8.90 -8.89 10.35
C ASP A 75 -7.40 -8.59 10.37
N ASP A 76 -6.63 -9.25 9.49
CA ASP A 76 -5.18 -9.02 9.34
C ASP A 76 -4.86 -7.59 8.84
N LEU A 77 -5.67 -7.05 7.91
CA LEU A 77 -5.48 -5.69 7.40
C LEU A 77 -5.77 -4.64 8.46
N GLU A 78 -6.85 -4.81 9.25
CA GLU A 78 -7.18 -3.91 10.35
C GLU A 78 -6.21 -4.07 11.53
N GLU A 79 -5.66 -5.26 11.76
CA GLU A 79 -4.54 -5.49 12.68
C GLU A 79 -3.32 -4.65 12.26
N PHE A 80 -2.83 -4.81 11.03
CA PHE A 80 -1.69 -4.03 10.54
C PHE A 80 -1.94 -2.52 10.56
N ILE A 81 -3.16 -2.08 10.20
CA ILE A 81 -3.51 -0.65 10.29
C ILE A 81 -3.37 -0.16 11.74
N ARG A 82 -3.98 -0.86 12.70
CA ARG A 82 -4.01 -0.43 14.10
C ARG A 82 -2.64 -0.49 14.76
N GLU A 83 -1.89 -1.57 14.56
CA GLU A 83 -0.64 -1.85 15.28
C GLU A 83 0.58 -1.19 14.62
N ASP A 84 0.58 -1.00 13.29
CA ASP A 84 1.75 -0.52 12.56
C ASP A 84 1.52 0.86 11.90
N VAL A 85 0.36 1.09 11.27
CA VAL A 85 0.11 2.33 10.51
C VAL A 85 -0.30 3.50 11.40
N GLU A 86 -1.22 3.31 12.36
CA GLU A 86 -1.65 4.39 13.26
C GLU A 86 -0.49 4.94 14.12
N PRO A 87 0.43 4.12 14.67
CA PRO A 87 1.59 4.64 15.39
C PRO A 87 2.55 5.46 14.52
N LEU A 88 2.70 5.09 13.24
CA LEU A 88 3.49 5.88 12.28
C LEU A 88 2.85 7.25 12.04
N LEU A 89 1.54 7.29 11.80
CA LEU A 89 0.80 8.55 11.65
C LEU A 89 0.94 9.43 12.90
N ALA A 90 0.83 8.85 14.09
CA ALA A 90 1.00 9.58 15.35
C ALA A 90 2.44 10.11 15.56
N ALA A 91 3.46 9.47 14.99
CA ALA A 91 4.83 9.97 14.99
C ALA A 91 5.02 11.13 14.00
N LEU A 92 4.41 11.05 12.82
CA LEU A 92 4.41 12.13 11.83
C LEU A 92 3.68 13.38 12.33
N ASP A 93 2.54 13.22 13.00
CA ASP A 93 1.80 14.34 13.59
C ASP A 93 2.61 15.06 14.67
N ARG A 94 3.54 14.35 15.33
CA ARG A 94 4.51 14.90 16.29
C ARG A 94 5.83 15.36 15.66
N GLN A 95 6.00 15.17 14.35
CA GLN A 95 7.25 15.43 13.62
C GLN A 95 8.47 14.73 14.27
N ASP A 96 8.25 13.55 14.85
CA ASP A 96 9.26 12.78 15.56
C ASP A 96 9.93 11.77 14.61
N LEU A 97 10.96 12.23 13.90
CA LEU A 97 11.67 11.43 12.89
C LEU A 97 12.24 10.14 13.50
N VAL A 98 12.86 10.23 14.67
CA VAL A 98 13.54 9.09 15.32
C VAL A 98 12.53 8.00 15.67
N ARG A 99 11.38 8.39 16.24
CA ARG A 99 10.31 7.45 16.53
C ARG A 99 9.70 6.89 15.25
N PHE A 100 9.48 7.74 14.24
CA PHE A 100 8.94 7.32 12.96
C PHE A 100 9.83 6.26 12.29
N GLU A 101 11.14 6.48 12.15
CA GLU A 101 12.06 5.54 11.49
C GLU A 101 12.16 4.21 12.25
N ARG A 102 12.10 4.23 13.59
CA ARG A 102 12.04 3.01 14.39
C ARG A 102 10.77 2.22 14.12
N LEU A 103 9.61 2.89 14.18
CA LEU A 103 8.31 2.25 13.90
C LEU A 103 8.22 1.78 12.44
N TYR A 104 8.84 2.50 11.51
CA TYR A 104 8.79 2.17 10.09
C TYR A 104 9.50 0.84 9.83
N ARG A 105 10.68 0.63 10.43
CA ARG A 105 11.38 -0.66 10.36
C ARG A 105 10.56 -1.79 10.95
N GLN A 106 9.86 -1.56 12.06
CA GLN A 106 8.98 -2.57 12.66
C GLN A 106 7.82 -2.93 11.73
N ALA A 107 7.18 -1.92 11.13
CA ALA A 107 6.09 -2.10 10.17
C ALA A 107 6.54 -2.86 8.89
N VAL A 108 7.79 -2.68 8.44
CA VAL A 108 8.35 -3.49 7.34
C VAL A 108 8.45 -4.97 7.72
N GLU A 109 8.94 -5.26 8.93
CA GLU A 109 9.03 -6.64 9.42
C GLU A 109 7.64 -7.27 9.61
N ALA A 110 6.68 -6.52 10.15
CA ALA A 110 5.29 -6.93 10.31
C ALA A 110 4.63 -7.22 8.95
N ALA A 111 4.76 -6.33 7.96
CA ALA A 111 4.23 -6.55 6.62
C ALA A 111 4.76 -7.85 5.99
N ASN A 112 6.06 -8.13 6.17
CA ASN A 112 6.67 -9.38 5.69
C ASN A 112 6.24 -10.61 6.50
N GLU A 113 5.85 -10.46 7.78
CA GLU A 113 5.22 -11.52 8.57
C GLU A 113 3.82 -11.86 8.05
N PHE A 114 2.98 -10.87 7.73
CA PHE A 114 1.70 -11.10 7.07
C PHE A 114 1.84 -11.82 5.72
N HIS A 115 2.85 -11.48 4.92
CA HIS A 115 3.13 -12.24 3.69
C HIS A 115 3.44 -13.72 3.96
N ARG A 116 4.17 -14.04 5.04
CA ARG A 116 4.41 -15.42 5.46
C ARG A 116 3.14 -16.11 5.96
N ARG A 117 2.34 -15.45 6.81
CA ARG A 117 1.05 -15.94 7.33
C ARG A 117 0.11 -16.36 6.20
N TRP A 118 0.10 -15.59 5.12
CA TRP A 118 -0.68 -15.87 3.91
C TRP A 118 0.00 -16.79 2.89
N LYS A 119 1.01 -17.55 3.32
CA LYS A 119 1.73 -18.56 2.52
C LYS A 119 2.37 -17.97 1.26
N LYS A 120 2.87 -16.74 1.35
CA LYS A 120 3.59 -16.02 0.27
C LYS A 120 4.99 -15.58 0.74
N PRO A 121 5.83 -16.46 1.31
CA PRO A 121 7.13 -16.07 1.88
C PRO A 121 8.13 -15.52 0.85
N TRP A 122 7.90 -15.74 -0.44
CA TRP A 122 8.72 -15.17 -1.52
C TRP A 122 8.43 -13.68 -1.78
N ILE A 123 7.36 -13.12 -1.19
CA ILE A 123 7.10 -11.68 -1.19
C ILE A 123 7.78 -11.08 0.04
N VAL A 124 9.00 -10.60 -0.16
CA VAL A 124 9.76 -9.88 0.86
C VAL A 124 9.94 -8.44 0.38
N TRP A 125 9.15 -7.53 0.92
CA TRP A 125 9.29 -6.12 0.63
C TRP A 125 10.50 -5.56 1.39
N LYS A 126 11.27 -4.71 0.72
CA LYS A 126 12.40 -3.99 1.28
C LYS A 126 12.28 -2.52 0.88
N LEU A 127 12.65 -1.63 1.80
CA LEU A 127 12.77 -0.21 1.50
C LEU A 127 13.90 -0.03 0.47
N PRO A 128 13.64 0.56 -0.71
CA PRO A 128 14.71 0.90 -1.64
C PRO A 128 15.68 1.92 -1.02
N ASP A 129 16.97 1.81 -1.34
CA ASP A 129 18.04 2.64 -0.75
C ASP A 129 18.07 4.10 -1.23
N GLN A 130 17.26 4.43 -2.24
CA GLN A 130 17.15 5.77 -2.80
C GLN A 130 15.72 6.29 -2.68
N PRO A 131 15.53 7.62 -2.59
CA PRO A 131 14.20 8.21 -2.69
C PRO A 131 13.58 7.91 -4.07
N PRO A 132 12.25 7.76 -4.14
CA PRO A 132 11.53 7.66 -5.41
C PRO A 132 11.85 8.83 -6.35
N PRO A 133 12.23 8.58 -7.62
CA PRO A 133 12.60 9.64 -8.55
C PRO A 133 11.38 10.34 -9.19
N ASP A 134 10.16 9.84 -8.91
CA ASP A 134 8.92 10.31 -9.53
C ASP A 134 8.30 11.53 -8.82
N LEU A 135 8.86 11.96 -7.69
CA LEU A 135 8.32 13.08 -6.91
C LEU A 135 9.43 13.89 -6.21
N ASP A 136 9.31 15.22 -6.21
CA ASP A 136 10.09 16.07 -5.30
C ASP A 136 9.51 15.90 -3.88
N LEU A 137 10.33 15.37 -2.98
CA LEU A 137 9.94 15.08 -1.61
C LEU A 137 10.27 16.22 -0.64
N SER A 138 10.93 17.28 -1.10
CA SER A 138 11.24 18.43 -0.26
C SER A 138 9.97 19.18 0.15
N PRO A 139 9.95 19.84 1.33
CA PRO A 139 8.82 20.64 1.75
C PRO A 139 8.66 21.85 0.83
N SER A 140 7.42 22.16 0.44
CA SER A 140 7.11 23.42 -0.25
C SER A 140 7.52 24.60 0.63
N ARG A 141 8.21 25.58 0.03
CA ARG A 141 8.58 26.84 0.68
C ARG A 141 7.39 27.77 0.84
#